data_AF-A0A5K1DRD6-F1
#
_entry.id   AF-A0A5K1DRD6-F1
#
_cell.length_a   1.000
_cell.length_b   1.000
_cell.length_c   1.000
_cell.angle_alpha   90.00
_cell.angle_beta   90.00
_cell.angle_gamma   90.00
#
_symmetry.space_group_name_H-M   'P 1'
#
loop_
_entity.id
_entity.type
_entity.pdbx_description
1 polymer ?
#
loop_
_entity_poly.entity_id
_entity_poly.type
_entity_poly.pdbx_seq_one_letter_code
_entity_poly.pdbx_strand_id
1 'polypeptide(L)' 'TGSRLAQAGMAVYGADYEGHGKTSGLHGYVPSFDGVVGDCCDFFTSVA' A
#
# COMPACT_ATOMS: atom_id res chain seq x y z
N THR A 1 2.18 -5.08 -14.88
CA THR A 1 1.80 -3.84 -14.17
C THR A 1 0.34 -3.95 -13.76
N GLY A 2 -0.09 -3.18 -12.75
CA GLY A 2 -1.49 -3.14 -12.33
C GLY A 2 -2.47 -2.82 -13.46
N SER A 3 -2.06 -2.01 -14.45
CA SER A 3 -2.85 -1.72 -15.64
C SER A 3 -3.29 -2.95 -16.45
N ARG A 4 -2.44 -3.99 -16.53
CA ARG A 4 -2.81 -5.25 -17.22
C ARG A 4 -3.88 -6.02 -16.45
N LEU A 5 -3.85 -5.99 -15.12
CA LEU A 5 -4.85 -6.65 -14.29
C LEU A 5 -6.19 -5.92 -14.36
N ALA A 6 -6.16 -4.58 -14.32
CA ALA A 6 -7.35 -3.75 -14.48
C ALA A 6 -8.01 -3.96 -15.86
N GLN A 7 -7.21 -4.04 -16.94
CA GLN A 7 -7.71 -4.35 -18.29
C GLN A 7 -8.35 -5.75 -18.38
N ALA A 8 -7.95 -6.68 -17.52
CA ALA A 8 -8.54 -8.02 -17.41
C ALA A 8 -9.76 -8.07 -16.46
N GLY A 9 -10.27 -6.92 -15.99
CA GLY A 9 -11.47 -6.83 -15.17
C GLY A 9 -11.26 -7.02 -13.67
N MET A 10 -10.00 -7.05 -13.19
CA MET A 10 -9.68 -7.15 -11.77
C MET A 10 -9.59 -5.75 -11.14
N ALA A 11 -10.13 -5.60 -9.92
CA ALA A 11 -9.84 -4.43 -9.10
C ALA A 11 -8.36 -4.45 -8.66
N VAL A 12 -7.70 -3.29 -8.69
CA VAL A 12 -6.29 -3.16 -8.32
C VAL A 12 -6.15 -1.97 -7.38
N TYR A 13 -5.58 -2.22 -6.22
CA TYR A 13 -5.31 -1.21 -5.21
C TYR A 13 -3.81 -1.17 -4.92
N GLY A 14 -3.28 0.02 -4.66
CA GLY A 14 -1.89 0.23 -4.24
C GLY A 14 -1.86 1.23 -3.11
N ALA A 15 -0.96 1.01 -2.16
CA ALA A 15 -0.73 1.88 -1.03
C ALA A 15 0.76 2.26 -0.98
N ASP A 16 1.03 3.54 -0.72
CA ASP A 16 2.36 4.01 -0.38
C ASP A 16 2.54 3.84 1.14
N TYR A 17 3.67 3.30 1.59
CA TYR A 17 3.97 3.14 3.03
C TYR A 17 4.60 4.40 3.60
N GLU A 18 4.62 4.55 4.94
CA GLU A 18 5.28 5.67 5.62
C GLU A 18 6.70 5.92 5.07
N GLY A 19 7.00 7.20 4.82
CA GLY A 19 8.29 7.63 4.27
C GLY A 19 8.47 7.35 2.77
N HIS A 20 7.46 6.81 2.07
CA HIS A 20 7.52 6.44 0.66
C HIS A 20 6.41 7.11 -0.16
N GLY A 21 6.69 7.35 -1.44
CA GLY A 21 5.69 7.89 -2.37
C GLY A 21 5.10 9.22 -1.89
N LYS A 22 3.79 9.23 -1.66
CA LYS A 22 3.03 10.42 -1.24
C LYS A 22 2.67 10.46 0.25
N THR A 23 3.09 9.48 1.05
CA THR A 23 2.82 9.51 2.49
C THR A 23 3.81 10.40 3.24
N SER A 24 3.45 10.77 4.46
CA SER A 24 4.34 11.44 5.39
C SER A 24 5.41 10.50 5.95
N GLY A 25 6.43 11.07 6.61
CA GLY A 25 7.51 10.34 7.26
C GLY A 25 8.88 10.76 6.74
N LEU A 26 9.93 10.28 7.40
CA LEU A 26 11.29 10.49 6.89
C LEU A 26 11.49 9.64 5.63
N HIS A 27 12.04 10.24 4.56
CA HIS A 27 12.12 9.59 3.26
C HIS A 27 12.91 8.28 3.32
N GLY A 28 12.27 7.18 2.92
CA GLY A 28 12.85 5.84 2.92
C GLY A 28 12.99 5.20 4.31
N TYR A 29 12.40 5.80 5.36
CA TYR A 29 12.47 5.27 6.71
C TYR A 29 11.15 4.64 7.13
N VAL A 30 11.22 3.41 7.63
CA VAL A 30 10.10 2.69 8.23
C VAL A 30 10.43 2.46 9.71
N PRO A 31 9.65 3.03 10.64
CA PRO A 31 9.95 2.93 12.08
C PRO A 31 9.63 1.55 12.66
N SER A 32 8.70 0.81 12.06
CA SER A 32 8.30 -0.54 12.49
C SER A 32 7.81 -1.37 11.31
N PHE A 33 8.37 -2.58 11.17
CA PHE A 33 7.90 -3.52 10.15
C PHE A 33 6.50 -4.06 10.46
N ASP A 34 6.20 -4.31 11.74
CA ASP A 34 4.86 -4.74 12.16
C ASP A 34 3.81 -3.66 11.86
N GLY A 35 4.19 -2.37 11.93
CA GLY A 35 3.33 -1.26 11.52
C GLY A 35 2.97 -1.34 10.04
N VAL A 36 3.95 -1.59 9.16
CA VAL A 36 3.70 -1.77 7.72
C VAL A 36 2.75 -2.93 7.46
N VAL A 37 2.92 -4.05 8.16
CA VAL A 37 2.03 -5.22 8.04
C VAL A 37 0.62 -4.88 8.51
N GLY A 38 0.49 -4.18 9.65
CA GLY A 38 -0.78 -3.70 10.17
C GLY A 38 -1.52 -2.81 9.16
N ASP A 39 -0.84 -1.78 8.64
CA ASP A 39 -1.39 -0.86 7.64
C ASP A 39 -1.87 -1.60 6.38
N CYS A 40 -1.11 -2.62 5.93
CA CYS A 40 -1.52 -3.46 4.81
C CYS A 40 -2.81 -4.22 5.14
N CYS A 41 -2.84 -4.91 6.28
CA CYS A 41 -3.99 -5.70 6.70
C CYS A 41 -5.23 -4.83 6.81
N ASP A 42 -5.12 -3.67 7.46
CA ASP A 42 -6.24 -2.74 7.65
C ASP A 42 -6.74 -2.19 6.31
N PHE A 43 -5.84 -1.67 5.46
CA PHE A 43 -6.23 -1.11 4.17
C PHE A 43 -6.85 -2.17 3.24
N PHE A 44 -6.14 -3.28 2.99
CA PHE A 44 -6.61 -4.28 2.01
C PHE A 44 -7.84 -5.05 2.49
N THR A 45 -8.05 -5.20 3.80
CA THR A 45 -9.31 -5.75 4.34
C THR A 45 -10.46 -4.76 4.19
N SER A 46 -10.20 -3.44 4.26
CA SER A 46 -11.26 -2.43 4.12
C SER A 46 -11.79 -2.25 2.69
N VAL A 47 -11.00 -2.65 1.68
CA VAL A 47 -11.35 -2.53 0.25
C VAL A 47 -11.65 -3.87 -0.42
N ALA A 48 -11.56 -4.98 0.33
CA ALA A 48 -12.01 -6.31 -0.08
C ALA A 48 -13.51 -6.48 0.20
#